data_AF-A0A0C9T4Z5-F1
#
_entry.id   AF-A0A0C9T4Z5-F1
#
_cell.length_a   1.000
_cell.length_b   1.000
_cell.length_c   1.000
_cell.angle_alpha   90.00
_cell.angle_beta   90.00
_cell.angle_gamma   90.00
#
_symmetry.space_group_name_H-M   'P 1'
#
loop_
_entity.id
_entity.type
_entity.pdbx_description
1 polymer ?
#
loop_
_entity_poly.entity_id
_entity_poly.type
_entity_poly.pdbx_seq_one_letter_code
_entity_poly.pdbx_strand_id
1 'polypeptide(L)'
;MAGNTTRLRVLALYKELHRLGRDYPDPSYDFHGKLRRMFEKNRHLTDQAEIEKAIKLGEYIKNETLALYSLRKYRHLKRMYPGPDSPS
;
A
#
# COMPACT_ATOMS: atom_id res chain seq x y z
N MET A 1 18.07 -22.83 -3.13
CA MET A 1 17.47 -22.23 -1.92
C MET A 1 16.70 -20.90 -2.16
N ALA A 2 16.30 -20.58 -3.40
CA ALA A 2 15.64 -19.29 -3.71
C ALA A 2 14.09 -19.29 -3.55
N GLY A 3 13.43 -20.46 -3.56
CA GLY A 3 11.96 -20.52 -3.50
C GLY A 3 11.35 -20.11 -2.14
N ASN A 4 12.07 -20.37 -1.04
CA ASN A 4 11.56 -20.09 0.31
C ASN A 4 11.64 -18.58 0.64
N THR A 5 12.70 -17.90 0.20
CA THR A 5 12.87 -16.45 0.44
C THR A 5 11.84 -15.62 -0.32
N THR A 6 11.56 -15.96 -1.58
CA THR A 6 10.54 -15.27 -2.38
C THR A 6 9.14 -15.43 -1.78
N ARG A 7 8.77 -16.65 -1.36
CA ARG A 7 7.47 -16.90 -0.72
C ARG A 7 7.31 -16.10 0.57
N LEU A 8 8.34 -16.03 1.41
CA LEU A 8 8.32 -15.24 2.63
C LEU A 8 8.19 -13.74 2.35
N ARG A 9 8.90 -13.21 1.35
CA ARG A 9 8.77 -11.80 0.91
C ARG A 9 7.34 -11.48 0.48
N VAL A 10 6.73 -12.32 -0.35
CA VAL A 10 5.35 -12.13 -0.83
C VAL A 10 4.34 -12.17 0.32
N LEU A 11 4.50 -13.10 1.27
CA LEU A 11 3.62 -13.18 2.45
C LEU A 11 3.75 -11.97 3.37
N ALA A 12 4.98 -11.48 3.58
CA ALA A 12 5.22 -10.26 4.35
C ALA A 12 4.54 -9.05 3.68
N LEU A 13 4.75 -8.88 2.37
CA LEU A 13 4.15 -7.81 1.58
C LEU A 13 2.61 -7.84 1.64
N TYR A 14 2.00 -9.02 1.53
CA TYR A 14 0.55 -9.17 1.66
C TYR A 14 0.03 -8.69 3.02
N LYS A 15 0.69 -9.10 4.12
CA LYS A 15 0.30 -8.70 5.48
C LYS A 15 0.45 -7.19 5.69
N GLU A 16 1.51 -6.60 5.16
CA GLU A 16 1.73 -5.16 5.23
C GLU A 16 0.65 -4.39 4.47
N LEU A 17 0.37 -4.75 3.22
CA LEU A 17 -0.68 -4.14 2.41
C LEU A 17 -2.06 -4.33 3.03
N HIS A 18 -2.35 -5.51 3.55
CA HIS A 18 -3.61 -5.78 4.24
C HIS A 18 -3.78 -4.90 5.47
N ARG A 19 -2.71 -4.72 6.26
CA ARG A 19 -2.71 -3.80 7.42
C ARG A 19 -2.94 -2.37 6.96
N LEU A 20 -2.23 -1.91 5.94
CA LEU A 20 -2.40 -0.56 5.40
C LEU A 20 -3.83 -0.35 4.92
N GLY A 21 -4.42 -1.30 4.20
CA GLY A 21 -5.79 -1.17 3.69
C GLY A 21 -6.88 -0.92 4.74
N ARG A 22 -6.64 -1.23 6.03
CA ARG A 22 -7.60 -0.96 7.11
C ARG A 22 -7.81 0.54 7.37
N ASP A 23 -6.77 1.34 7.18
CA ASP A 23 -6.78 2.78 7.48
C ASP A 23 -7.04 3.65 6.23
N TYR A 24 -7.36 3.01 5.10
CA TYR A 24 -7.48 3.65 3.79
C TYR A 24 -8.55 4.74 3.84
N PRO A 25 -8.29 5.95 3.32
CA PRO A 25 -9.15 7.10 3.57
C PRO A 25 -10.53 6.98 2.91
N ASP A 26 -10.67 6.16 1.86
CA ASP A 26 -11.91 5.96 1.13
C ASP A 26 -12.50 4.56 1.43
N PRO A 27 -13.62 4.48 2.19
CA PRO A 27 -14.27 3.21 2.52
C PRO A 27 -14.92 2.53 1.30
N SER A 28 -15.20 3.27 0.23
CA SER A 28 -15.83 2.74 -0.99
C SER A 28 -14.84 2.07 -1.95
N TYR A 29 -13.54 2.26 -1.74
CA TYR A 29 -12.50 1.84 -2.70
C TYR A 29 -12.30 0.32 -2.81
N ASP A 30 -12.86 -0.50 -1.90
CA ASP A 30 -12.65 -1.96 -1.80
C ASP A 30 -11.16 -2.35 -1.89
N PHE A 31 -10.36 -1.78 -1.00
CA PHE A 31 -8.90 -2.01 -1.00
C PHE A 31 -8.57 -3.50 -0.82
N HIS A 32 -9.18 -4.17 0.15
CA HIS A 32 -8.89 -5.57 0.46
C HIS A 32 -9.36 -6.53 -0.65
N GLY A 33 -10.50 -6.26 -1.29
CA GLY A 33 -10.94 -7.04 -2.44
C GLY A 33 -10.00 -6.89 -3.63
N LYS A 34 -9.54 -5.67 -3.93
CA LYS A 34 -8.53 -5.43 -4.99
C LYS A 34 -7.20 -6.11 -4.67
N LEU A 35 -6.73 -6.01 -3.43
CA LEU A 35 -5.52 -6.68 -2.96
C LEU A 35 -5.62 -8.19 -3.16
N ARG A 36 -6.73 -8.80 -2.72
CA ARG A 36 -6.96 -10.24 -2.87
C ARG A 36 -6.96 -10.66 -4.34
N ARG A 37 -7.71 -9.97 -5.20
CA ARG A 37 -7.77 -10.24 -6.65
C ARG A 37 -6.38 -10.15 -7.31
N MET A 38 -5.57 -9.17 -6.92
CA MET A 38 -4.21 -9.01 -7.44
C MET A 38 -3.31 -10.20 -7.10
N PHE A 39 -3.32 -10.66 -5.85
CA PHE A 39 -2.51 -11.81 -5.43
C PHE A 39 -3.04 -13.13 -6.02
N GLU A 40 -4.37 -13.29 -6.12
CA GLU A 40 -4.99 -14.46 -6.75
C GLU A 40 -4.63 -14.56 -8.23
N LYS A 41 -4.65 -13.44 -8.98
CA LYS A 41 -4.25 -13.41 -10.40
C LYS A 41 -2.81 -13.88 -10.62
N ASN A 42 -1.92 -13.58 -9.66
CA ASN A 42 -0.48 -13.88 -9.76
C ASN A 42 -0.07 -15.19 -9.08
N ARG A 43 -1.01 -15.98 -8.54
CA ARG A 43 -0.71 -17.20 -7.74
C ARG A 43 0.04 -18.30 -8.49
N HIS A 44 -0.07 -18.32 -9.82
CA HIS A 44 0.51 -19.35 -10.70
C HIS A 44 1.79 -18.86 -11.39
N LEU A 45 2.31 -17.69 -11.03
CA LEU A 45 3.58 -17.21 -11.57
C LEU A 45 4.71 -18.14 -11.10
N THR A 46 5.45 -18.68 -12.06
CA THR A 46 6.63 -19.53 -11.84
C THR A 46 7.92 -18.87 -12.30
N ASP A 47 7.82 -17.89 -13.21
CA ASP A 47 8.97 -17.14 -13.70
C ASP A 47 9.48 -16.14 -12.66
N GLN A 48 10.79 -16.17 -12.40
CA GLN A 48 11.41 -15.37 -11.35
C GLN A 48 11.37 -13.86 -11.67
N ALA A 49 11.47 -13.47 -12.94
CA ALA A 49 11.44 -12.06 -13.32
C ALA A 49 10.02 -11.48 -13.18
N GLU A 50 9.00 -12.23 -13.57
CA GLU A 50 7.61 -11.84 -13.39
C GLU A 50 7.21 -11.78 -11.91
N ILE A 51 7.70 -12.70 -11.06
CA ILE A 51 7.47 -12.63 -9.61
C ILE A 51 8.10 -11.36 -9.03
N GLU A 52 9.35 -11.04 -9.38
CA GLU A 52 10.01 -9.84 -8.87
C GLU A 52 9.30 -8.56 -9.35
N LYS A 53 8.80 -8.54 -10.59
CA LYS A 53 7.98 -7.45 -11.11
C LYS A 53 6.67 -7.29 -10.35
N ALA A 54 5.99 -8.38 -10.01
CA ALA A 54 4.78 -8.35 -9.19
C ALA A 54 5.06 -7.86 -7.76
N ILE A 55 6.19 -8.26 -7.15
CA ILE A 55 6.64 -7.76 -5.85
C ILE A 55 6.88 -6.25 -5.90
N LYS A 56 7.62 -5.76 -6.90
CA LYS A 56 7.88 -4.33 -7.11
C LYS A 56 6.59 -3.52 -7.25
N LEU A 57 5.59 -4.05 -7.96
CA LEU A 57 4.28 -3.41 -8.07
C LEU A 57 3.58 -3.33 -6.70
N GLY A 58 3.63 -4.39 -5.89
CA GLY A 58 3.06 -4.36 -4.55
C GLY A 58 3.79 -3.39 -3.60
N GLU A 59 5.11 -3.29 -3.70
CA GLU A 59 5.91 -2.29 -2.97
C GLU A 59 5.57 -0.86 -3.38
N TYR A 60 5.35 -0.62 -4.68
CA TYR A 60 4.88 0.66 -5.19
C TYR A 60 3.51 1.03 -4.59
N ILE A 61 2.54 0.11 -4.59
CA ILE A 61 1.21 0.33 -3.98
C ILE A 61 1.33 0.66 -2.48
N LYS A 62 2.23 -0.03 -1.76
CA LYS A 62 2.51 0.26 -0.35
C LYS A 62 2.99 1.71 -0.17
N ASN A 63 3.96 2.15 -0.96
CA ASN A 63 4.52 3.50 -0.87
C ASN A 63 3.49 4.58 -1.20
N GLU A 64 2.69 4.38 -2.25
CA GLU A 64 1.57 5.28 -2.60
C GLU A 64 0.55 5.37 -1.47
N THR A 65 0.20 4.24 -0.85
CA THR A 65 -0.77 4.22 0.27
C THR A 65 -0.22 4.98 1.48
N LEU A 66 1.07 4.83 1.80
CA LEU A 66 1.73 5.59 2.86
C LEU A 66 1.80 7.08 2.54
N ALA A 67 2.07 7.45 1.28
CA ALA A 67 2.07 8.84 0.83
C ALA A 67 0.69 9.48 1.01
N LEU A 68 -0.39 8.76 0.68
CA LEU A 68 -1.76 9.23 0.92
C LEU A 68 -2.04 9.50 2.41
N TYR A 69 -1.53 8.66 3.32
CA TYR A 69 -1.64 8.91 4.76
C TYR A 69 -0.89 10.15 5.21
N SER A 70 0.35 10.32 4.74
CA SER A 70 1.14 11.52 5.00
C SER A 70 0.45 12.77 4.49
N LEU A 71 -0.13 12.73 3.29
CA LEU A 71 -0.87 13.83 2.70
C LEU A 71 -2.14 14.17 3.48
N ARG A 72 -2.90 13.15 3.93
CA ARG A 72 -4.08 13.36 4.79
C ARG A 72 -3.68 14.06 6.10
N LYS A 73 -2.61 13.59 6.76
CA LYS A 73 -2.08 14.21 7.98
C LYS A 73 -1.64 15.66 7.74
N TYR A 74 -0.90 15.91 6.66
CA TYR A 74 -0.47 17.25 6.28
C TYR A 74 -1.66 18.19 6.05
N ARG A 75 -2.68 17.76 5.28
CA ARG A 75 -3.90 18.54 5.04
C ARG A 75 -4.65 18.87 6.33
N HIS A 76 -4.69 17.96 7.29
CA HIS A 76 -5.30 18.20 8.59
C HIS A 76 -4.53 19.25 9.39
N LEU A 77 -3.21 19.08 9.53
CA LEU A 77 -2.35 20.05 10.22
C LEU A 77 -2.47 21.44 9.60
N LYS A 78 -2.37 21.54 8.27
CA LYS A 78 -2.47 22.82 7.54
C LYS A 78 -3.77 23.59 7.83
N ARG A 79 -4.89 22.90 8.12
CA ARG A 79 -6.15 23.57 8.49
C ARG A 79 -6.19 24.05 9.94
N MET A 80 -5.42 23.42 10.82
CA MET A 80 -5.39 23.75 12.25
C MET A 80 -4.49 24.94 12.56
N TYR A 81 -3.46 25.17 11.75
CA TYR A 81 -2.61 26.35 11.91
C TYR A 81 -3.26 27.55 11.21
N PRO A 82 -3.52 28.66 11.94
CA PRO A 82 -3.94 29.90 11.31
C PRO A 82 -2.88 30.35 10.30
N GLY A 83 -3.31 30.87 9.16
CA GLY A 83 -2.40 31.55 8.24
C GLY A 83 -1.81 32.80 8.91
N PRO A 84 -0.66 33.32 8.44
CA PRO A 84 -0.04 34.53 8.99
C PRO A 84 -0.97 35.76 9.02
N ASP A 85 -2.08 35.72 8.28
CA ASP A 85 -3.07 36.78 8.18
C ASP A 85 -4.27 36.64 9.15
N SER A 86 -4.18 35.76 10.16
CA SER A 86 -5.25 35.60 11.15
C SER A 86 -5.11 36.66 12.25
N PRO A 87 -6.12 37.52 12.50
CA PRO A 87 -6.01 38.56 13.51
C PRO A 87 -5.96 37.94 14.91
N SER A 88 -4.97 38.38 15.69
CA SER A 88 -4.70 38.00 17.09
C SER A 88 -5.85 38.32 18.03
#